data_AF-A0A352NQF9-F1
#
_entry.id   AF-A0A352NQF9-F1
#
_cell.length_a   1.000
_cell.length_b   1.000
_cell.length_c   1.000
_cell.angle_alpha   90.00
_cell.angle_beta   90.00
_cell.angle_gamma   90.00
#
_symmetry.space_group_name_H-M   'P 1'
#
loop_
_entity.id
_entity.type
_entity.pdbx_description
1 polymer ?
#
loop_
_entity_poly.entity_id
_entity_poly.type
_entity_poly.pdbx_seq_one_letter_code
_entity_poly.pdbx_strand_id
1 'polypeptide(L)'
;MRPKEGFFHFTISWLVVSLAVWQLCRLFPSLDLDQTGELLVIIFLGVLAELLAVSFPHGQLSGSFTLIIATFLIYGPAATAWVSGVATVFGQGIANRGNPLRTTLFNTGQYVLA
;
A
#
# COMPACT_ATOMS: atom_id res chain seq x y z
N MET A 1 27.49 -5.08 7.98
CA MET A 1 26.40 -4.14 8.37
C MET A 1 26.77 -3.53 9.71
N ARG A 2 26.82 -2.19 9.84
CA ARG A 2 27.17 -1.57 11.13
C ARG A 2 25.95 -1.67 12.06
N PRO A 3 26.11 -2.07 13.33
CA PRO A 3 24.98 -2.36 14.22
C PRO A 3 24.06 -1.16 14.46
N LYS A 4 24.59 0.07 14.34
CA LYS A 4 23.82 1.33 14.47
C LYS A 4 22.87 1.59 13.30
N GLU A 5 23.22 1.16 12.09
CA GLU A 5 22.40 1.33 10.89
C GLU A 5 21.17 0.42 10.94
N GLY A 6 21.35 -0.84 11.38
CA GLY A 6 20.25 -1.80 11.51
C GLY A 6 19.16 -1.36 12.49
N PHE A 7 19.55 -0.77 13.62
CA PHE A 7 18.60 -0.24 14.60
C PHE A 7 17.79 0.95 14.07
N PHE A 8 18.45 1.88 13.36
CA PHE A 8 17.78 3.05 12.79
C PHE A 8 16.75 2.67 11.71
N HIS A 9 17.11 1.76 10.80
CA HIS A 9 16.19 1.25 9.78
C HIS A 9 15.01 0.49 10.39
N PHE A 10 15.23 -0.24 11.47
CA PHE A 10 14.17 -0.93 12.19
C PHE A 10 13.15 0.04 12.77
N THR A 11 13.62 1.07 13.48
CA THR A 11 12.74 2.07 14.12
C THR A 11 11.93 2.86 13.09
N ILE A 12 12.57 3.32 12.01
CA ILE A 12 11.86 4.04 10.93
C ILE A 12 10.80 3.16 10.28
N SER A 13 11.13 1.90 10.00
CA SER A 13 10.20 0.99 9.36
C SER A 13 8.92 0.84 10.17
N TRP A 14 9.04 0.62 11.48
CA TRP A 14 7.89 0.51 12.37
C TRP A 14 7.14 1.83 12.59
N LEU A 15 7.84 2.95 12.60
CA LEU A 15 7.21 4.27 12.69
C LEU A 15 6.31 4.53 11.47
N VAL A 16 6.81 4.23 10.26
CA VAL A 16 6.03 4.38 9.02
C VAL A 16 4.80 3.47 9.01
N VAL A 17 4.96 2.20 9.39
CA VAL A 17 3.82 1.26 9.50
C VAL A 17 2.78 1.76 10.51
N SER A 18 3.23 2.21 11.68
CA SER A 18 2.32 2.70 12.74
C SER A 18 1.58 3.97 12.31
N LEU A 19 2.27 4.89 11.62
CA LEU A 19 1.68 6.12 11.11
C LEU A 19 0.64 5.83 10.02
N ALA A 20 0.93 4.89 9.12
CA ALA A 20 0.00 4.45 8.09
C ALA A 20 -1.27 3.84 8.70
N VAL A 21 -1.14 2.96 9.69
CA VAL A 21 -2.30 2.40 10.41
C VAL A 21 -3.10 3.50 11.09
N TRP A 22 -2.44 4.43 11.78
CA TRP A 22 -3.10 5.57 12.41
C TRP A 22 -3.88 6.43 11.39
N GLN A 23 -3.29 6.70 10.23
CA GLN A 23 -3.95 7.43 9.14
C GLN A 23 -5.16 6.67 8.60
N LEU A 24 -5.07 5.36 8.36
CA LEU A 24 -6.20 4.54 7.92
C LEU A 24 -7.35 4.57 8.93
N CYS A 25 -7.06 4.40 10.23
CA CYS A 25 -8.05 4.50 11.29
C CYS A 25 -8.74 5.88 11.31
N ARG A 26 -7.98 6.96 11.07
CA ARG A 26 -8.52 8.31 11.00
C ARG A 26 -9.38 8.56 9.76
N LEU A 27 -9.03 7.95 8.62
CA LEU A 27 -9.75 8.09 7.35
C LEU A 27 -10.96 7.16 7.24
N PHE A 28 -11.03 6.10 8.05
CA PHE A 28 -12.13 5.13 8.02
C PHE A 28 -13.53 5.77 8.14
N PRO A 29 -13.78 6.75 9.05
CA PRO A 29 -15.10 7.39 9.15
C PRO A 29 -15.50 8.24 7.93
N SER A 30 -14.52 8.63 7.10
CA SER A 30 -14.77 9.37 5.85
C SER A 30 -14.93 8.46 4.63
N LEU A 31 -14.89 7.14 4.80
CA LEU A 31 -15.11 6.19 3.72
C LEU A 31 -16.60 6.11 3.41
N ASP A 32 -16.96 6.32 2.15
CA ASP A 32 -18.33 6.07 1.68
C ASP A 32 -18.54 4.57 1.50
N LEU A 33 -19.27 3.95 2.43
CA LEU A 33 -19.57 2.52 2.41
C LEU A 33 -20.69 2.16 1.44
N ASP A 34 -21.43 3.13 0.89
CA ASP A 34 -22.45 2.84 -0.12
C ASP A 34 -21.81 2.34 -1.43
N GLN A 35 -20.55 2.71 -1.67
CA GLN A 35 -19.76 2.32 -2.83
C GLN A 35 -18.83 1.12 -2.57
N THR A 36 -19.07 0.36 -1.49
CA THR A 36 -18.22 -0.77 -1.09
C THR A 36 -18.00 -1.77 -2.24
N GLY A 37 -19.02 -2.06 -3.05
CA GLY A 37 -18.88 -2.98 -4.18
C GLY A 37 -17.87 -2.51 -5.23
N GLU A 38 -17.93 -1.23 -5.61
CA GLU A 38 -17.00 -0.62 -6.56
C GLU A 38 -15.58 -0.58 -5.99
N LEU A 39 -15.44 -0.20 -4.72
CA LEU A 39 -14.15 -0.19 -4.03
C LEU A 39 -13.52 -1.58 -3.94
N LEU A 40 -14.30 -2.64 -3.69
CA LEU A 40 -13.80 -4.01 -3.69
C LEU A 40 -13.30 -4.46 -5.07
N VAL A 41 -13.99 -4.07 -6.15
CA VAL A 41 -13.53 -4.34 -7.52
C VAL A 41 -12.21 -3.62 -7.80
N ILE A 42 -12.10 -2.36 -7.41
CA ILE A 42 -10.86 -1.58 -7.58
C ILE A 42 -9.73 -2.19 -6.75
N ILE A 43 -9.98 -2.61 -5.51
CA ILE A 43 -9.01 -3.33 -4.67
C ILE A 43 -8.54 -4.60 -5.38
N PHE A 44 -9.47 -5.40 -5.90
CA PHE A 44 -9.13 -6.63 -6.60
C PHE A 44 -8.25 -6.36 -7.83
N LEU A 45 -8.59 -5.36 -8.64
CA LEU A 45 -7.77 -4.93 -9.76
C LEU A 45 -6.39 -4.41 -9.31
N GLY A 46 -6.33 -3.69 -8.19
CA GLY A 46 -5.09 -3.22 -7.59
C GLY A 46 -4.18 -4.37 -7.15
N VAL A 47 -4.74 -5.40 -6.52
CA VAL A 47 -4.02 -6.62 -6.15
C VAL A 47 -3.47 -7.29 -7.40
N LEU A 48 -4.28 -7.47 -8.45
CA LEU A 48 -3.83 -8.05 -9.72
C LEU A 48 -2.71 -7.21 -10.36
N ALA A 49 -2.79 -5.89 -10.30
CA ALA A 49 -1.77 -5.00 -10.83
C ALA A 49 -0.43 -5.15 -10.09
N GLU A 50 -0.46 -5.25 -8.76
CA GLU A 50 0.74 -5.50 -7.94
C GLU A 50 1.33 -6.89 -8.16
N LEU A 51 0.50 -7.90 -8.39
CA LEU A 51 0.95 -9.25 -8.76
C LEU A 51 1.69 -9.25 -10.10
N LEU A 52 1.18 -8.48 -11.07
CA LEU A 52 1.77 -8.33 -12.40
C LEU A 52 2.90 -7.28 -12.45
N ALA A 53 3.30 -6.71 -11.30
CA ALA A 53 4.37 -5.73 -11.27
C ALA A 53 5.67 -6.29 -11.84
N VAL A 54 6.27 -5.51 -12.74
CA VAL A 54 7.48 -5.89 -13.47
C VAL A 54 8.70 -5.37 -12.73
N SER A 55 9.66 -6.26 -12.47
CA SER A 55 10.92 -5.91 -11.81
C SER A 55 11.89 -5.27 -12.80
N PHE A 56 12.46 -4.14 -12.41
CA PHE A 56 13.52 -3.41 -13.10
C PHE A 56 14.77 -3.33 -12.21
N PRO A 57 15.96 -3.03 -12.76
CA PRO A 57 17.20 -2.94 -11.97
C PRO A 57 17.15 -1.93 -10.82
N HIS A 58 16.29 -0.91 -10.90
CA HIS A 58 16.16 0.16 -9.91
C HIS A 58 14.83 0.13 -9.13
N GLY A 59 14.00 -0.90 -9.28
CA GLY A 59 12.70 -0.95 -8.61
C GLY A 59 11.67 -1.84 -9.29
N GLN A 60 10.39 -1.59 -9.03
CA GLN A 60 9.28 -2.30 -9.65
C GLN A 60 8.30 -1.29 -10.25
N LEU A 61 7.68 -1.65 -11.38
CA LEU A 61 6.64 -0.84 -12.01
C LEU A 61 5.34 -1.65 -12.03
N SER A 62 4.28 -1.03 -11.51
CA SER A 62 2.96 -1.62 -11.37
C SER A 62 1.92 -0.72 -12.03
N GLY A 63 0.90 -1.33 -12.65
CA GLY A 63 -0.27 -0.61 -13.17
C GLY A 63 -1.18 -0.06 -12.08
N SER A 64 -0.92 -0.38 -10.81
CA SER A 64 -1.69 0.08 -9.65
C SER A 64 -1.77 1.59 -9.55
N PHE A 65 -0.73 2.31 -10.02
CA PHE A 65 -0.69 3.77 -10.01
C PHE A 65 -1.87 4.42 -10.74
N THR A 66 -2.28 3.87 -11.90
CA THR A 66 -3.43 4.39 -12.65
C THR A 66 -4.73 4.21 -11.86
N LEU A 67 -4.90 3.06 -11.19
CA LEU A 67 -6.06 2.79 -10.35
C LEU A 67 -6.09 3.70 -9.13
N ILE A 68 -4.94 3.95 -8.50
CA ILE A 68 -4.80 4.83 -7.33
C ILE A 68 -5.19 6.27 -7.70
N ILE A 69 -4.69 6.79 -8.83
CA ILE A 69 -5.07 8.13 -9.32
C ILE A 69 -6.57 8.20 -9.63
N ALA A 70 -7.10 7.21 -10.34
CA ALA A 70 -8.53 7.17 -10.65
C ALA A 70 -9.38 7.16 -9.37
N THR A 71 -8.97 6.36 -8.38
CA THR A 71 -9.65 6.28 -7.08
C THR A 71 -9.64 7.62 -6.36
N PHE A 72 -8.50 8.33 -6.40
CA PHE A 72 -8.36 9.64 -5.77
C PHE A 72 -9.29 10.68 -6.39
N LEU A 73 -9.40 10.69 -7.71
CA LEU A 73 -10.23 11.64 -8.44
C LEU A 73 -11.74 11.38 -8.25
N ILE A 74 -12.13 10.10 -8.14
CA ILE A 74 -13.55 9.71 -8.12
C ILE A 74 -14.09 9.59 -6.68
N TYR A 75 -13.33 8.95 -5.80
CA TYR A 75 -13.76 8.57 -4.44
C TYR A 75 -13.02 9.33 -3.33
N GLY A 76 -12.02 10.13 -3.69
CA GLY A 76 -11.28 10.97 -2.75
C GLY A 76 -10.20 10.24 -1.93
N PRO A 77 -9.50 10.99 -1.06
CA PRO A 77 -8.27 10.54 -0.40
C PRO A 77 -8.48 9.35 0.56
N ALA A 78 -9.64 9.30 1.23
CA ALA A 78 -9.94 8.20 2.16
C ALA A 78 -10.02 6.86 1.43
N ALA A 79 -10.79 6.81 0.34
CA ALA A 79 -10.90 5.63 -0.51
C ALA A 79 -9.55 5.24 -1.10
N THR A 80 -8.78 6.21 -1.60
CA THR A 80 -7.45 5.95 -2.16
C THR A 80 -6.51 5.30 -1.16
N ALA A 81 -6.42 5.82 0.07
CA ALA A 81 -5.53 5.29 1.09
C ALA A 81 -5.89 3.83 1.46
N TRP A 82 -7.18 3.53 1.56
CA TRP A 82 -7.65 2.16 1.82
C TRP A 82 -7.40 1.23 0.64
N VAL A 83 -7.73 1.67 -0.58
CA VAL A 83 -7.50 0.89 -1.80
C VAL A 83 -6.01 0.61 -2.00
N SER A 84 -5.14 1.62 -1.89
CA SER A 84 -3.70 1.47 -2.07
C SER A 84 -3.08 0.58 -0.99
N GLY A 85 -3.48 0.73 0.27
CA GLY A 85 -3.00 -0.08 1.38
C GLY A 85 -3.38 -1.55 1.24
N VAL A 86 -4.66 -1.82 0.98
CA VAL A 86 -5.17 -3.20 0.83
C VAL A 86 -4.57 -3.84 -0.44
N ALA A 87 -4.56 -3.15 -1.57
CA ALA A 87 -4.00 -3.68 -2.81
C ALA A 87 -2.50 -4.04 -2.65
N THR A 88 -1.72 -3.15 -2.03
CA THR A 88 -0.28 -3.35 -1.84
C THR A 88 0.02 -4.48 -0.87
N VAL A 89 -0.66 -4.55 0.29
CA VAL A 89 -0.37 -5.58 1.29
C VAL A 89 -0.67 -6.99 0.77
N PHE A 90 -1.78 -7.14 0.04
CA PHE A 90 -2.16 -8.43 -0.54
C PHE A 90 -1.35 -8.74 -1.80
N GLY A 91 -1.18 -7.78 -2.72
CA GLY A 91 -0.42 -8.00 -3.95
C GLY A 91 1.04 -8.35 -3.68
N GLN A 92 1.74 -7.53 -2.88
CA GLN A 92 3.13 -7.80 -2.52
C GLN A 92 3.26 -8.98 -1.54
N GLY A 93 2.26 -9.22 -0.70
CA GLY A 93 2.20 -10.38 0.20
C GLY A 93 1.98 -11.72 -0.51
N ILE A 94 1.23 -11.75 -1.61
CA ILE A 94 0.95 -12.96 -2.40
C ILE A 94 2.09 -13.24 -3.38
N ALA A 95 2.50 -12.26 -4.18
CA ALA A 95 3.62 -12.45 -5.12
C ALA A 95 4.93 -12.73 -4.39
N ASN A 96 5.04 -12.26 -3.13
CA ASN A 96 6.16 -12.40 -2.20
C ASN A 96 7.48 -12.76 -2.89
N ARG A 97 8.05 -11.77 -3.59
CA ARG A 97 9.25 -11.88 -4.43
C ARG A 97 10.54 -12.06 -3.60
N GLY A 98 10.49 -12.87 -2.54
CA GLY A 98 11.55 -13.04 -1.54
C GLY A 98 11.66 -11.90 -0.53
N ASN A 99 10.65 -11.02 -0.45
CA ASN A 99 10.70 -9.86 0.43
C ASN A 99 10.34 -10.25 1.88
N PRO A 100 11.11 -9.77 2.88
CA PRO A 100 10.71 -9.90 4.27
C PRO A 100 9.35 -9.22 4.51
N LEU A 101 8.52 -9.80 5.37
CA LEU A 101 7.21 -9.24 5.74
C LEU A 101 7.31 -7.76 6.15
N ARG A 102 8.37 -7.41 6.89
CA ARG A 102 8.66 -6.03 7.30
C ARG A 102 8.78 -5.08 6.11
N THR A 103 9.45 -5.49 5.04
CA THR A 103 9.60 -4.69 3.82
C THR A 103 8.25 -4.51 3.14
N THR A 104 7.45 -5.57 3.04
CA THR A 104 6.08 -5.49 2.49
C THR A 104 5.20 -4.52 3.28
N LEU A 105 5.22 -4.59 4.61
CA LEU A 105 4.46 -3.67 5.47
C LEU A 105 4.97 -2.23 5.36
N PHE A 106 6.29 -2.03 5.30
CA PHE A 106 6.87 -0.71 5.12
C PHE A 106 6.45 -0.07 3.79
N ASN A 107 6.57 -0.81 2.69
CA ASN A 107 6.14 -0.36 1.37
C ASN A 107 4.64 -0.04 1.37
N THR A 108 3.82 -0.93 1.91
CA THR A 108 2.38 -0.70 2.08
C THR A 108 2.12 0.60 2.83
N GLY A 109 2.84 0.85 3.92
CA GLY A 109 2.73 2.08 4.69
C GLY A 109 3.06 3.31 3.85
N GLN A 110 4.07 3.24 2.98
CA GLN A 110 4.38 4.34 2.06
C GLN A 110 3.24 4.61 1.07
N TYR A 111 2.57 3.57 0.54
CA TYR A 111 1.41 3.73 -0.36
C TYR A 111 0.18 4.34 0.33
N VAL A 112 0.03 4.12 1.64
CA VAL A 112 -1.06 4.70 2.45
C VAL A 112 -0.79 6.17 2.81
N LEU A 113 0.48 6.52 3.00
CA LEU A 113 0.92 7.86 3.42
C LEU A 113 1.19 8.83 2.26
N ALA A 114 1.38 8.32 1.04
CA ALA A 114 1.61 9.09 -0.17
C ALA A 114 0.37 9.89 -0.61
#